data_AF-A0A9P0E112-F1
#
_entry.id   AF-A0A9P0E112-F1
#
_cell.length_a   1.000
_cell.length_b   1.000
_cell.length_c   1.000
_cell.angle_alpha   90.00
_cell.angle_beta   90.00
_cell.angle_gamma   90.00
#
_symmetry.space_group_name_H-M   'P 1'
#
loop_
_entity.id
_entity.type
_entity.pdbx_description
1 polymer ?
#
loop_
_entity_poly.entity_id
_entity_poly.type
_entity_poly.pdbx_seq_one_letter_code
_entity_poly.pdbx_strand_id
1 'polypeptide(L)'
;MTSCPTVSFNNTPLIPVDQIRYLGLHLDKRLTWNPHTRLKRLETARRFRLLQHLLDKRSKLSTIYKRLIYITIIRPSWNYGIELWGSTKPSNSSRIQSLQSKILRKILNASYFVTNKIIHNDLNVPYVSDLAQSRYLSFHNKLLNHPNLLVSNLASSSIPECEPGTSWKEDCNTCYCTPNGVAACTRRMCFRVPSRKQ
;
A
#
# COMPACT_ATOMS: atom_id res chain seq x y z
N MET A 1 7.11 28.83 -10.95
CA MET A 1 7.07 27.49 -11.57
C MET A 1 8.48 27.20 -12.05
N THR A 2 9.25 26.39 -11.34
CA THR A 2 10.62 26.01 -11.72
C THR A 2 10.55 24.82 -12.68
N SER A 3 11.01 24.99 -13.92
CA SER A 3 11.14 23.88 -14.87
C SER A 3 12.19 22.89 -14.35
N CYS A 4 11.90 21.59 -14.37
CA CYS A 4 12.89 20.58 -14.02
C CYS A 4 14.13 20.70 -14.93
N PRO A 5 15.35 20.65 -14.39
CA PRO A 5 16.57 20.73 -15.20
C PRO A 5 16.66 19.54 -16.15
N THR A 6 17.24 19.76 -17.33
CA THR A 6 17.46 18.68 -18.32
C THR A 6 18.54 17.74 -17.78
N VAL A 7 18.22 16.46 -17.67
CA VAL A 7 19.16 15.41 -17.24
C VAL A 7 19.67 14.68 -18.48
N SER A 8 20.98 14.54 -18.63
CA SER A 8 21.61 13.79 -19.72
C SER A 8 22.32 12.55 -19.21
N PHE A 9 22.19 11.43 -19.93
CA PHE A 9 22.97 10.21 -19.71
C PHE A 9 23.90 9.99 -20.90
N ASN A 10 25.21 9.89 -20.67
CA ASN A 10 26.21 9.77 -21.74
C ASN A 10 26.05 10.83 -22.85
N ASN A 11 25.87 12.10 -22.46
CA ASN A 11 25.60 13.24 -23.36
C ASN A 11 24.31 13.16 -24.20
N THR A 12 23.44 12.16 -23.95
CA THR A 12 22.10 12.10 -24.54
C THR A 12 21.06 12.66 -23.57
N PRO A 13 20.24 13.66 -23.97
CA PRO A 13 19.21 14.21 -23.09
C PRO A 13 18.12 13.17 -22.84
N LEU A 14 17.77 12.96 -21.57
CA LEU A 14 16.68 12.07 -21.17
C LEU A 14 15.35 12.80 -21.32
N ILE A 15 14.40 12.15 -21.99
CA ILE A 15 13.05 12.67 -22.14
C ILE A 15 12.28 12.42 -20.83
N PRO A 16 11.72 13.46 -20.19
CA PRO A 16 10.88 13.27 -19.02
C PRO A 16 9.59 12.56 -19.42
N VAL A 17 9.26 11.46 -18.73
CA VAL A 17 8.03 10.71 -18.94
C VAL A 17 7.22 10.71 -17.65
N ASP A 18 5.90 10.91 -17.77
CA ASP A 18 5.00 10.97 -16.62
C ASP A 18 4.81 9.62 -15.91
N GLN A 19 4.99 8.51 -16.64
CA GLN A 19 4.89 7.15 -16.12
C GLN A 19 5.89 6.22 -16.80
N ILE A 20 6.58 5.38 -16.03
CA ILE A 20 7.54 4.39 -16.52
C ILE A 20 7.32 3.04 -15.84
N ARG A 21 7.52 1.95 -16.59
CA ARG A 21 7.51 0.59 -16.03
C ARG A 21 8.94 0.12 -15.82
N TYR A 22 9.26 -0.30 -14.59
CA TYR A 22 10.55 -0.84 -14.22
C TYR A 22 10.38 -2.09 -13.37
N LEU A 23 10.95 -3.22 -13.80
CA LEU A 23 10.85 -4.53 -13.12
C LEU A 23 9.40 -4.93 -12.71
N GLY A 24 8.39 -4.52 -13.48
CA GLY A 24 6.99 -4.80 -13.18
C GLY A 24 6.32 -3.88 -12.16
N LEU A 25 7.04 -2.86 -11.67
CA LEU A 25 6.51 -1.70 -10.96
C LEU A 25 6.21 -0.57 -11.96
N HIS A 26 5.20 0.25 -11.64
CA HIS A 26 4.81 1.39 -12.47
C HIS A 26 5.00 2.64 -11.64
N LEU A 27 5.99 3.44 -12.02
CA LEU A 27 6.40 4.66 -11.33
C LEU A 27 5.75 5.84 -12.04
N ASP A 28 4.98 6.66 -11.32
CA ASP A 28 4.50 7.94 -11.82
C ASP A 28 5.43 9.08 -11.36
N LYS A 29 5.43 10.21 -12.07
CA LYS A 29 6.32 11.36 -11.80
C LYS A 29 6.33 11.87 -10.35
N ARG A 30 5.28 11.62 -9.58
CA ARG A 30 5.12 12.03 -8.18
C ARG A 30 5.22 10.86 -7.19
N LEU A 31 5.57 9.67 -7.67
CA LEU A 31 5.62 8.42 -6.90
C LEU A 31 4.35 8.21 -6.04
N THR A 32 3.19 8.60 -6.56
CA THR A 32 1.93 8.41 -5.84
C THR A 32 1.51 6.95 -5.80
N TRP A 33 2.05 6.14 -6.72
CA TRP A 33 1.70 4.73 -6.93
C TRP A 33 0.22 4.51 -7.28
N ASN A 34 -0.50 5.55 -7.67
CA ASN A 34 -1.90 5.45 -8.07
C ASN A 34 -2.08 4.57 -9.32
N PRO A 35 -1.32 4.77 -10.42
CA PRO A 35 -1.40 3.87 -11.58
C PRO A 35 -1.03 2.44 -11.20
N HIS A 36 0.02 2.28 -10.39
CA HIS A 36 0.49 0.97 -9.93
C HIS A 36 -0.58 0.18 -9.18
N THR A 37 -1.13 0.77 -8.11
CA THR A 37 -2.14 0.11 -7.27
C THR A 37 -3.41 -0.23 -8.04
N ARG A 38 -3.83 0.62 -8.99
CA ARG A 38 -4.95 0.34 -9.90
C ARG A 38 -4.67 -0.89 -10.77
N LEU A 39 -3.50 -0.95 -11.40
CA LEU A 39 -3.09 -2.09 -12.23
C LEU A 39 -2.98 -3.38 -11.41
N LYS A 40 -2.35 -3.33 -10.22
CA LYS A 40 -2.24 -4.49 -9.33
C LYS A 40 -3.57 -4.99 -8.82
N ARG A 41 -4.52 -4.10 -8.53
CA ARG A 41 -5.90 -4.49 -8.21
C ARG A 41 -6.54 -5.25 -9.37
N LEU A 42 -6.46 -4.72 -10.60
CA LEU A 42 -7.06 -5.36 -11.78
C LEU A 42 -6.46 -6.74 -12.05
N GLU A 43 -5.14 -6.84 -11.98
CA GLU A 43 -4.42 -8.08 -12.19
C GLU A 43 -4.76 -9.13 -11.11
N THR A 44 -4.81 -8.72 -9.84
CA THR A 44 -5.23 -9.59 -8.73
C THR A 44 -6.67 -10.07 -8.92
N ALA A 45 -7.58 -9.18 -9.33
CA ALA A 45 -8.96 -9.55 -9.59
C ALA A 45 -9.10 -10.50 -10.78
N ARG A 46 -8.28 -10.35 -11.83
CA ARG A 46 -8.21 -11.28 -12.96
C ARG A 46 -7.76 -12.67 -12.50
N ARG A 47 -6.66 -12.76 -11.74
CA ARG A 47 -6.18 -14.02 -11.18
C ARG A 47 -7.20 -14.70 -10.28
N PHE A 48 -7.87 -13.94 -9.41
CA PHE A 48 -8.94 -14.48 -8.57
C PHE A 48 -10.09 -15.04 -9.40
N ARG A 49 -10.53 -14.34 -10.46
CA ARG A 49 -11.63 -14.81 -11.32
C ARG A 49 -11.32 -16.16 -11.97
N LEU A 50 -10.09 -16.37 -12.42
CA LEU A 50 -9.66 -17.66 -12.99
C LEU A 50 -9.75 -18.80 -11.97
N LEU A 51 -9.43 -18.51 -10.71
CA LEU A 51 -9.44 -19.49 -9.62
C LEU A 51 -10.75 -19.50 -8.82
N GLN A 52 -11.75 -18.71 -9.24
CA GLN A 52 -12.91 -18.43 -8.40
C GLN A 52 -13.71 -19.69 -8.08
N HIS A 53 -13.86 -20.59 -9.04
CA HIS A 53 -14.57 -21.86 -8.86
C HIS A 53 -13.89 -22.78 -7.82
N LEU A 54 -12.57 -22.68 -7.66
CA LEU A 54 -11.80 -23.45 -6.67
C LEU A 54 -11.82 -22.80 -5.28
N LEU A 55 -12.00 -21.48 -5.23
CA LEU A 55 -11.87 -20.69 -4.00
C LEU A 55 -13.21 -20.36 -3.35
N ASP A 56 -14.30 -20.26 -4.09
CA ASP A 56 -15.59 -19.88 -3.52
C ASP A 56 -16.39 -21.08 -2.99
N LYS A 57 -17.66 -20.82 -2.61
CA LYS A 57 -18.58 -21.80 -2.02
C LYS A 57 -18.87 -23.02 -2.89
N ARG A 58 -18.60 -22.97 -4.19
CA ARG A 58 -18.84 -24.09 -5.11
C ARG A 58 -17.81 -25.20 -4.93
N SER A 59 -16.62 -24.87 -4.44
CA SER A 59 -15.56 -25.82 -4.19
C SER A 59 -15.69 -26.46 -2.80
N LYS A 60 -15.57 -27.79 -2.76
CA LYS A 60 -15.49 -28.61 -1.54
C LYS A 60 -14.11 -28.57 -0.87
N LEU A 61 -13.15 -27.84 -1.44
CA LEU A 61 -11.79 -27.74 -0.90
C LEU A 61 -11.81 -27.14 0.50
N SER A 62 -11.00 -27.70 1.41
CA SER A 62 -10.91 -27.17 2.78
C SER A 62 -10.41 -25.73 2.80
N THR A 63 -10.80 -24.98 3.82
CA THR A 63 -10.39 -23.59 4.01
C THR A 63 -8.87 -23.44 4.04
N ILE A 64 -8.14 -24.43 4.59
CA ILE A 64 -6.67 -24.43 4.66
C ILE A 64 -6.05 -24.39 3.27
N TYR A 65 -6.53 -25.22 2.33
CA TYR A 65 -5.99 -25.24 0.97
C TYR A 65 -6.47 -24.05 0.14
N LYS A 66 -7.70 -23.55 0.34
CA LYS A 66 -8.15 -22.29 -0.28
C LYS A 66 -7.28 -21.11 0.16
N ARG A 67 -6.93 -21.05 1.45
CA ARG A 67 -5.98 -20.10 2.01
C ARG A 67 -4.59 -20.26 1.41
N LEU A 68 -4.11 -21.51 1.27
CA LEU A 68 -2.81 -21.78 0.66
C LEU A 68 -2.74 -21.20 -0.76
N ILE A 69 -3.73 -21.48 -1.61
CA ILE A 69 -3.84 -20.94 -2.97
C ILE A 69 -3.84 -19.41 -2.96
N TYR A 70 -4.57 -18.78 -2.02
CA TYR A 70 -4.56 -17.33 -1.87
C TYR A 70 -3.14 -16.80 -1.59
N ILE A 71 -2.44 -17.39 -0.63
CA ILE A 71 -1.09 -16.96 -0.22
C ILE A 71 -0.07 -17.18 -1.33
N THR A 72 -0.15 -18.28 -2.07
CA THR A 72 0.88 -18.68 -3.04
C THR A 72 0.67 -18.11 -4.43
N ILE A 73 -0.57 -17.90 -4.88
CA ILE A 73 -0.87 -17.48 -6.25
C ILE A 73 -1.43 -16.06 -6.31
N ILE A 74 -2.36 -15.71 -5.41
CA ILE A 74 -3.07 -14.42 -5.49
C ILE A 74 -2.25 -13.32 -4.82
N ARG A 75 -1.83 -13.51 -3.57
CA ARG A 75 -1.11 -12.51 -2.77
C ARG A 75 0.18 -11.98 -3.42
N PRO A 76 1.05 -12.81 -4.07
CA PRO A 76 2.28 -12.30 -4.68
C PRO A 76 2.05 -11.24 -5.75
N SER A 77 0.89 -11.28 -6.40
CA SER A 77 0.48 -10.31 -7.43
C SER A 77 0.64 -8.87 -7.01
N TRP A 78 0.20 -8.55 -5.79
CA TRP A 78 0.28 -7.22 -5.21
C TRP A 78 1.41 -7.12 -4.19
N ASN A 79 1.74 -8.18 -3.45
CA ASN A 79 2.79 -8.15 -2.43
C ASN A 79 4.20 -7.84 -2.98
N TYR A 80 4.45 -8.11 -4.26
CA TYR A 80 5.71 -7.74 -4.88
C TYR A 80 5.97 -6.24 -4.81
N GLY A 81 7.15 -5.85 -4.33
CA GLY A 81 7.58 -4.45 -4.21
C GLY A 81 6.81 -3.63 -3.18
N ILE A 82 6.10 -4.28 -2.24
CA ILE A 82 5.31 -3.59 -1.20
C ILE A 82 6.17 -2.72 -0.28
N GLU A 83 7.46 -3.02 -0.17
CA GLU A 83 8.45 -2.18 0.53
C GLU A 83 8.56 -0.78 -0.09
N LEU A 84 8.33 -0.68 -1.41
CA LEU A 84 8.38 0.57 -2.17
C LEU A 84 7.00 1.22 -2.27
N TRP A 85 6.01 0.51 -2.82
CA TRP A 85 4.69 1.10 -3.07
C TRP A 85 3.80 1.14 -1.83
N GLY A 86 4.16 0.44 -0.76
CA GLY A 86 3.41 0.39 0.51
C GLY A 86 3.29 1.73 1.22
N SER A 87 4.19 2.69 0.92
CA SER A 87 4.14 4.09 1.37
C SER A 87 3.14 4.97 0.61
N THR A 88 2.37 4.40 -0.32
CA THR A 88 1.33 5.12 -1.05
C THR A 88 0.25 5.69 -0.13
N LYS A 89 -0.47 6.70 -0.63
CA LYS A 89 -1.63 7.28 0.07
C LYS A 89 -2.60 6.18 0.54
N PRO A 90 -3.20 6.28 1.74
CA PRO A 90 -4.13 5.27 2.25
C PRO A 90 -5.30 4.96 1.30
N SER A 91 -5.77 5.96 0.55
CA SER A 91 -6.83 5.78 -0.45
C SER A 91 -6.42 4.91 -1.66
N ASN A 92 -5.12 4.80 -1.94
CA ASN A 92 -4.60 3.94 -2.99
C ASN A 92 -4.43 2.50 -2.51
N SER A 93 -3.81 2.30 -1.34
CA SER A 93 -3.63 0.97 -0.75
C SER A 93 -4.96 0.32 -0.34
N SER A 94 -5.95 1.12 0.09
CA SER A 94 -7.30 0.64 0.43
C SER A 94 -8.01 -0.08 -0.72
N ARG A 95 -7.67 0.23 -1.98
CA ARG A 95 -8.21 -0.47 -3.16
C ARG A 95 -7.81 -1.93 -3.22
N ILE A 96 -6.56 -2.22 -2.86
CA ILE A 96 -6.02 -3.59 -2.78
C ILE A 96 -6.58 -4.28 -1.54
N GLN A 97 -6.58 -3.60 -0.38
CA GLN A 97 -7.16 -4.15 0.85
C GLN A 97 -8.64 -4.52 0.68
N SER A 98 -9.44 -3.67 0.04
CA SER A 98 -10.85 -3.93 -0.22
C SER A 98 -11.04 -5.16 -1.11
N LEU A 99 -10.17 -5.36 -2.10
CA LEU A 99 -10.19 -6.57 -2.93
C LEU A 99 -9.76 -7.80 -2.12
N GLN A 100 -8.71 -7.71 -1.30
CA GLN A 100 -8.30 -8.76 -0.38
C GLN A 100 -9.47 -9.19 0.51
N SER A 101 -10.11 -8.27 1.24
CA SER A 101 -11.24 -8.62 2.12
C SER A 101 -12.42 -9.23 1.36
N LYS A 102 -12.70 -8.78 0.13
CA LYS A 102 -13.73 -9.41 -0.73
C LYS A 102 -13.37 -10.85 -1.10
N ILE A 103 -12.11 -11.12 -1.45
CA ILE A 103 -11.62 -12.47 -1.78
C ILE A 103 -11.70 -13.38 -0.55
N LEU A 104 -11.20 -12.92 0.61
CA LEU A 104 -11.23 -13.69 1.85
C LEU A 104 -12.66 -14.03 2.29
N ARG A 105 -13.61 -13.09 2.15
CA ARG A 105 -15.04 -13.35 2.37
C ARG A 105 -15.58 -14.46 1.47
N LYS A 106 -15.16 -14.49 0.19
CA LYS A 106 -15.57 -15.55 -0.75
C LYS A 106 -14.98 -16.91 -0.38
N ILE A 107 -13.75 -16.93 0.12
CA ILE A 107 -13.07 -18.17 0.60
C ILE A 107 -13.84 -18.81 1.75
N LEU A 108 -14.25 -18.01 2.74
CA LEU A 108 -15.00 -18.49 3.90
C LEU A 108 -16.51 -18.62 3.68
N ASN A 109 -17.03 -18.16 2.52
CA ASN A 109 -18.46 -17.98 2.31
C ASN A 109 -19.12 -17.17 3.46
N ALA A 110 -18.43 -16.14 3.94
CA ALA A 110 -18.82 -15.39 5.12
C ALA A 110 -20.08 -14.53 4.88
N SER A 111 -20.96 -14.48 5.87
CA SER A 111 -22.14 -13.62 5.87
C SER A 111 -21.76 -12.13 6.01
N TYR A 112 -22.74 -11.25 5.80
CA TYR A 112 -22.52 -9.79 5.88
C TYR A 112 -22.20 -9.32 7.30
N PHE A 113 -22.72 -10.00 8.34
CA PHE A 113 -22.55 -9.62 9.75
C PHE A 113 -21.16 -9.98 10.30
N VAL A 114 -20.44 -10.92 9.69
CA VAL A 114 -19.06 -11.25 10.09
C VAL A 114 -18.16 -10.07 9.73
N THR A 115 -17.38 -9.56 10.69
CA THR A 115 -16.46 -8.44 10.46
C THR A 115 -15.22 -8.88 9.69
N ASN A 116 -14.59 -7.95 8.95
CA ASN A 116 -13.33 -8.25 8.26
C ASN A 116 -12.22 -8.65 9.24
N LYS A 117 -12.20 -8.07 10.44
CA LYS A 117 -11.21 -8.40 11.49
C LYS A 117 -11.24 -9.89 11.85
N ILE A 118 -12.42 -10.47 12.06
CA ILE A 118 -12.58 -11.90 12.35
C ILE A 118 -12.05 -12.73 11.18
N ILE A 119 -12.44 -12.42 9.94
CA ILE A 119 -12.00 -13.14 8.73
C ILE A 119 -10.48 -13.13 8.58
N HIS A 120 -9.84 -11.99 8.84
CA HIS A 120 -8.39 -11.83 8.78
C HIS A 120 -7.68 -12.67 9.86
N ASN A 121 -8.24 -12.71 11.07
CA ASN A 121 -7.72 -13.52 12.17
C ASN A 121 -7.88 -15.02 11.90
N ASP A 122 -9.08 -15.47 11.52
CA ASP A 122 -9.38 -16.89 11.26
C ASP A 122 -8.52 -17.46 10.14
N LEU A 123 -8.33 -16.68 9.07
CA LEU A 123 -7.46 -17.07 7.97
C LEU A 123 -5.99 -16.76 8.24
N ASN A 124 -5.61 -16.13 9.35
CA ASN A 124 -4.25 -15.66 9.61
C ASN A 124 -3.62 -14.99 8.37
N VAL A 125 -4.33 -13.99 7.83
CA VAL A 125 -3.89 -13.17 6.70
C VAL A 125 -3.87 -11.71 7.17
N PRO A 126 -2.70 -11.03 7.20
CA PRO A 126 -2.62 -9.65 7.67
C PRO A 126 -3.30 -8.66 6.71
N TYR A 127 -3.59 -7.46 7.20
CA TYR A 127 -3.98 -6.35 6.32
C TYR A 127 -2.80 -5.93 5.44
N VAL A 128 -3.11 -5.30 4.30
CA VAL A 128 -2.09 -4.81 3.36
C VAL A 128 -1.18 -3.78 4.03
N SER A 129 -1.74 -2.92 4.89
CA SER A 129 -0.99 -1.93 5.69
C SER A 129 0.01 -2.59 6.64
N ASP A 130 -0.45 -3.58 7.40
CA ASP A 130 0.37 -4.27 8.40
C ASP A 130 1.52 -5.00 7.70
N LEU A 131 1.23 -5.60 6.55
CA LEU A 131 2.24 -6.25 5.74
C LEU A 131 3.26 -5.26 5.17
N ALA A 132 2.82 -4.11 4.66
CA ALA A 132 3.70 -3.06 4.18
C ALA A 132 4.64 -2.58 5.31
N GLN A 133 4.11 -2.32 6.50
CA GLN A 133 4.89 -1.94 7.67
C GLN A 133 5.92 -3.02 8.05
N SER A 134 5.49 -4.27 8.17
CA SER A 134 6.40 -5.38 8.53
C SER A 134 7.54 -5.55 7.51
N ARG A 135 7.24 -5.36 6.23
CA ARG A 135 8.20 -5.50 5.12
C ARG A 135 9.18 -4.33 5.07
N TYR A 136 8.68 -3.10 5.24
CA TYR A 136 9.51 -1.91 5.39
C TYR A 136 10.54 -2.08 6.51
N LEU A 137 10.10 -2.45 7.72
CA LEU A 137 11.00 -2.64 8.86
C LEU A 137 12.04 -3.74 8.59
N SER A 138 11.61 -4.87 8.01
CA SER A 138 12.52 -5.96 7.65
C SER A 138 13.55 -5.55 6.61
N PHE A 139 13.17 -4.71 5.65
CA PHE A 139 14.05 -4.19 4.62
C PHE A 139 15.07 -3.21 5.20
N HIS A 140 14.63 -2.24 6.00
CA HIS A 140 15.52 -1.24 6.61
C HIS A 140 16.45 -1.82 7.67
N ASN A 141 16.04 -2.83 8.43
CA ASN A 141 16.93 -3.53 9.35
C ASN A 141 18.10 -4.22 8.63
N LYS A 142 17.90 -4.69 7.39
CA LYS A 142 18.98 -5.26 6.57
C LYS A 142 19.91 -4.18 6.00
N LEU A 143 19.37 -2.99 5.70
CA LEU A 143 20.14 -1.86 5.20
C LEU A 143 21.18 -1.37 6.22
N LEU A 144 20.85 -1.38 7.52
CA LEU A 144 21.76 -0.93 8.58
C LEU A 144 23.13 -1.63 8.54
N ASN A 145 23.15 -2.93 8.24
CA ASN A 145 24.37 -3.75 8.20
C ASN A 145 24.92 -3.94 6.77
N HIS A 146 24.52 -3.10 5.81
CA HIS A 146 24.93 -3.25 4.41
C HIS A 146 26.39 -2.77 4.21
N PRO A 147 27.21 -3.50 3.41
CA PRO A 147 28.62 -3.15 3.21
C PRO A 147 28.83 -1.78 2.55
N ASN A 148 27.88 -1.35 1.72
CA ASN A 148 27.88 -0.01 1.14
C ASN A 148 27.34 1.01 2.16
N LEU A 149 28.22 1.91 2.62
CA LEU A 149 27.90 2.97 3.58
C LEU A 149 26.80 3.91 3.10
N LEU A 150 26.74 4.24 1.81
CA LEU A 150 25.66 5.10 1.26
C LEU A 150 24.30 4.46 1.46
N VAL A 151 24.22 3.14 1.33
CA VAL A 151 23.00 2.37 1.50
C VAL A 151 22.62 2.25 2.98
N SER A 152 23.59 2.03 3.87
CA SER A 152 23.36 2.00 5.32
C SER A 152 22.88 3.35 5.86
N ASN A 153 23.46 4.46 5.37
CA ASN A 153 23.05 5.81 5.75
C ASN A 153 21.63 6.18 5.30
N LEU A 154 21.05 5.46 4.32
CA LEU A 154 19.67 5.63 3.89
C LEU A 154 18.67 4.79 4.70
N ALA A 155 19.14 3.98 5.66
CA ALA A 155 18.26 3.14 6.47
C ALA A 155 17.48 3.99 7.49
N SER A 156 16.17 3.75 7.61
CA SER A 156 15.33 4.33 8.65
C SER A 156 14.51 3.24 9.33
N SER A 157 14.58 3.19 10.66
CA SER A 157 13.75 2.31 11.48
C SER A 157 12.35 2.87 11.73
N SER A 158 12.12 4.16 11.46
CA SER A 158 10.80 4.79 11.55
C SER A 158 10.14 4.85 10.18
N ILE A 159 8.83 4.56 10.15
CA ILE A 159 7.99 4.85 8.99
C ILE A 159 7.57 6.32 9.14
N PRO A 160 7.90 7.20 8.17
CA PRO A 160 7.45 8.57 8.23
C PRO A 160 5.92 8.61 8.16
N GLU A 161 5.31 9.23 9.16
CA GLU A 161 3.86 9.46 9.27
C GLU A 161 3.39 10.50 8.24
N CYS A 162 4.29 11.43 7.90
CA CYS A 162 4.05 12.49 6.93
C CYS A 162 5.34 12.83 6.16
N GLU A 163 5.19 13.60 5.07
CA GLU A 163 6.32 14.09 4.28
C GLU A 163 6.89 15.38 4.91
N PRO A 164 8.17 15.43 5.31
CA PRO A 164 8.77 16.58 5.97
C PRO A 164 8.51 17.91 5.25
N GLY A 165 8.10 18.93 6.00
CA GLY A 165 7.79 20.25 5.44
C GLY A 165 6.38 20.39 4.84
N THR A 166 5.59 19.31 4.76
CA THR A 166 4.17 19.42 4.37
C THR A 166 3.31 19.96 5.51
N SER A 167 2.19 20.61 5.17
CA SER A 167 1.15 21.02 6.12
C SER A 167 -0.23 20.67 5.60
N TRP A 168 -1.13 20.28 6.50
CA TRP A 168 -2.51 19.91 6.20
C TRP A 168 -3.45 20.31 7.33
N LYS A 169 -4.76 20.19 7.09
CA LYS A 169 -5.77 20.30 8.14
C LYS A 169 -6.35 18.94 8.48
N GLU A 170 -6.45 18.64 9.77
CA GLU A 170 -7.12 17.48 10.32
C GLU A 170 -8.24 17.97 11.23
N ASP A 171 -9.48 17.80 10.78
CA ASP A 171 -10.66 18.50 11.31
C ASP A 171 -10.45 20.03 11.33
N CYS A 172 -10.38 20.64 12.50
CA CYS A 172 -10.13 22.06 12.72
C CYS A 172 -8.66 22.38 13.03
N ASN A 173 -7.83 21.35 13.21
CA ASN A 173 -6.44 21.48 13.58
C ASN A 173 -5.56 21.64 12.36
N THR A 174 -4.57 22.53 12.47
CA THR A 174 -3.52 22.67 11.45
C THR A 174 -2.36 21.79 11.86
N CYS A 175 -1.95 20.90 10.97
CA CYS A 175 -0.84 19.98 11.15
C CYS A 175 0.31 20.36 10.20
N TYR A 176 1.54 20.13 10.65
CA TYR A 176 2.73 20.19 9.82
C TYR A 176 3.62 18.98 10.09
N CYS A 177 4.41 18.60 9.10
CA CYS A 177 5.33 17.49 9.24
C CYS A 177 6.70 17.95 9.70
N THR A 178 7.17 17.37 10.79
CA THR A 178 8.53 17.59 11.32
C THR A 178 9.60 17.01 10.38
N PRO A 179 10.87 17.42 10.49
CA PRO A 179 11.99 16.82 9.73
C PRO A 179 12.13 15.31 9.92
N ASN A 180 11.68 14.79 11.07
CA ASN A 180 11.71 13.36 11.40
C ASN A 180 10.49 12.60 10.87
N GLY A 181 9.63 13.24 10.06
CA GLY A 181 8.46 12.61 9.47
C GLY A 181 7.30 12.38 10.43
N VAL A 182 7.26 13.08 11.58
CA VAL A 182 6.17 12.99 12.57
C VAL A 182 5.21 14.15 12.40
N ALA A 183 3.90 13.88 12.46
CA ALA A 183 2.87 14.91 12.39
C ALA A 183 2.80 15.71 13.69
N ALA A 184 2.96 17.03 13.59
CA ALA A 184 2.76 17.97 14.69
C ALA A 184 1.51 18.82 14.40
N CYS A 185 0.47 18.65 15.20
CA CYS A 185 -0.81 19.33 15.03
C CYS A 185 -1.09 20.30 16.17
N THR A 186 -1.77 21.41 15.85
CA THR A 186 -2.40 22.25 16.89
C THR A 186 -3.40 21.44 17.69
N ARG A 187 -3.65 21.80 18.96
CA ARG A 187 -4.65 21.14 19.82
C ARG A 187 -5.86 22.03 20.07
N ARG A 188 -6.61 22.35 19.02
CA ARG A 188 -7.91 23.04 19.12
C ARG A 188 -9.02 22.04 19.36
N MET A 189 -10.00 22.42 20.19
CA MET A 189 -11.22 21.64 20.39
C MET A 189 -12.10 21.78 19.14
N CYS A 190 -12.25 20.69 18.37
CA CYS A 190 -13.01 20.71 17.13
C CYS A 190 -14.49 20.42 17.40
N PHE A 191 -15.33 21.46 17.31
CA PHE A 191 -16.78 21.31 17.32
C PHE A 191 -17.25 20.79 15.95
N ARG A 192 -17.73 19.55 15.90
CA ARG A 192 -18.39 19.01 14.71
C ARG A 192 -19.73 19.72 14.55
N VAL A 193 -19.85 20.62 13.57
CA VAL A 193 -21.15 21.13 13.15
C VAL A 193 -21.85 20.00 12.37
N PRO A 194 -23.02 19.50 12.80
CA PRO A 194 -23.74 18.52 12.01
C PRO A 194 -24.13 19.14 10.66
N SER A 195 -23.82 18.44 9.58
CA SER A 195 -24.28 18.81 8.24
C SER A 195 -25.81 18.81 8.23
N ARG A 196 -26.42 19.98 8.01
CA ARG A 196 -27.83 20.06 7.65
C ARG A 196 -28.00 19.27 6.35
N LYS A 197 -28.70 18.14 6.42
CA LYS A 197 -29.30 17.54 5.23
C LYS A 197 -30.35 18.53 4.73
N GLN A 198 -30.07 19.17 3.60
CA GLN A 198 -31.12 19.65 2.71
C GLN A 198 -31.52 18.50 1.79
#